data_AF-A0A914DDA7-F1
#
_entry.id   AF-A0A914DDA7-F1
#
_cell.length_a   1.000
_cell.length_b   1.000
_cell.length_c   1.000
_cell.angle_alpha   90.00
_cell.angle_beta   90.00
_cell.angle_gamma   90.00
#
_symmetry.space_group_name_H-M   'P 1'
#
loop_
_entity.id
_entity.type
_entity.pdbx_description
1 polymer ?
#
loop_
_entity_poly.entity_id
_entity_poly.type
_entity_poly.pdbx_seq_one_letter_code
_entity_poly.pdbx_strand_id
1 'polypeptide(L)' 'DEPEGPVTKSIRLTSCLILRNLARYSAEGRRLLRKYESHLSWMALSRLECSAALAQLLNELQQHAVATSSETS' A
#
# COMPACT_ATOMS: atom_id res chain seq x y z
N ASP A 1 19.08 12.52 5.02
CA ASP A 1 18.83 11.08 4.90
C ASP A 1 20.11 10.31 5.09
N GLU A 2 20.29 9.70 6.26
CA GLU A 2 21.30 8.65 6.43
C GLU A 2 20.96 7.48 5.49
N PRO A 3 21.96 6.87 4.81
CA PRO A 3 21.70 5.75 3.94
C PRO A 3 21.16 4.56 4.74
N GLU A 4 19.90 4.21 4.49
CA GLU A 4 19.24 3.07 5.12
C GLU A 4 20.08 1.79 4.94
N GLY A 5 20.41 1.13 6.06
CA GLY A 5 21.13 -0.14 6.05
C GLY A 5 20.37 -1.25 5.29
N PRO A 6 21.06 -2.27 4.76
CA PRO A 6 20.46 -3.31 3.93
C PRO A 6 19.33 -4.08 4.63
N VAL A 7 19.46 -4.33 5.94
CA VAL A 7 18.42 -5.01 6.74
C VAL A 7 17.14 -4.19 6.82
N THR A 8 17.25 -2.87 7.06
CA THR A 8 16.10 -1.97 7.13
C THR A 8 15.35 -1.91 5.80
N LYS A 9 16.08 -1.91 4.68
CA LYS A 9 15.49 -1.96 3.34
C LYS A 9 14.69 -3.26 3.13
N SER A 10 15.25 -4.41 3.48
CA SER A 10 14.56 -5.70 3.33
C SER A 10 13.30 -5.79 4.19
N ILE A 11 13.34 -5.27 5.43
CA ILE A 11 12.17 -5.20 6.32
C ILE A 11 11.08 -4.35 5.66
N ARG A 12 11.42 -3.14 5.20
CA ARG A 12 10.48 -2.21 4.56
C ARG A 12 9.80 -2.83 3.33
N LEU A 13 10.60 -3.47 2.46
CA LEU A 13 10.08 -4.14 1.28
C LEU A 13 9.12 -5.28 1.66
N THR A 14 9.51 -6.11 2.63
CA THR A 14 8.68 -7.22 3.11
C THR A 14 7.36 -6.72 3.69
N SER A 15 7.39 -5.67 4.50
CA SER A 15 6.19 -5.01 5.01
C SER A 15 5.29 -4.53 3.88
N CYS A 16 5.82 -3.86 2.85
CA CYS A 16 5.03 -3.39 1.71
C CYS A 16 4.34 -4.54 0.96
N LEU A 17 5.03 -5.68 0.79
CA LEU A 17 4.45 -6.87 0.17
C LEU A 17 3.33 -7.49 1.00
N ILE A 18 3.49 -7.54 2.33
CA ILE A 18 2.43 -8.00 3.25
C ILE A 18 1.22 -7.07 3.16
N LEU A 19 1.43 -5.76 3.20
CA LEU A 19 0.33 -4.78 3.07
C LEU A 19 -0.40 -4.94 1.74
N ARG A 20 0.33 -5.18 0.63
CA ARG A 20 -0.29 -5.45 -0.69
C ARG A 20 -1.19 -6.67 -0.65
N ASN A 21 -0.74 -7.76 -0.02
CA ASN A 21 -1.56 -8.95 0.15
C ASN A 21 -2.81 -8.67 1.00
N LEU A 22 -2.70 -7.86 2.06
CA LEU A 22 -3.86 -7.44 2.85
C LEU A 22 -4.85 -6.62 2.03
N ALA A 23 -4.37 -5.67 1.21
CA ALA A 23 -5.23 -4.88 0.34
C ALA A 23 -6.00 -5.78 -0.66
N ARG A 24 -5.33 -6.79 -1.23
CA ARG A 24 -5.92 -7.70 -2.20
C ARG A 24 -6.93 -8.67 -1.57
N TYR A 25 -6.58 -9.30 -0.46
CA TYR A 25 -7.34 -10.45 0.07
C TYR A 25 -8.24 -10.14 1.28
N SER A 26 -8.07 -9.01 1.98
CA SER A 26 -8.79 -8.71 3.21
C SER A 26 -9.60 -7.43 3.15
N ALA A 27 -10.93 -7.54 3.26
CA ALA A 27 -11.83 -6.38 3.32
C ALA A 27 -11.55 -5.48 4.53
N GLU A 28 -11.33 -6.08 5.71
CA GLU A 28 -10.97 -5.35 6.92
C GLU A 28 -9.57 -4.73 6.80
N GLY A 29 -8.63 -5.46 6.18
CA GLY A 29 -7.29 -4.93 5.85
C GLY A 29 -7.38 -3.68 4.98
N ARG A 30 -8.20 -3.69 3.92
CA ARG A 30 -8.45 -2.50 3.09
C ARG A 30 -9.01 -1.33 3.89
N ARG A 31 -10.00 -1.58 4.76
CA ARG A 31 -10.61 -0.54 5.59
C ARG A 31 -9.59 0.13 6.50
N LEU A 32 -8.69 -0.65 7.11
CA LEU A 32 -7.61 -0.12 7.94
C LEU A 32 -6.56 0.63 7.11
N LEU A 33 -6.18 0.10 5.95
CA LEU A 33 -5.18 0.71 5.08
C LEU A 33 -5.61 2.06 4.52
N ARG A 34 -6.89 2.26 4.21
CA ARG A 34 -7.42 3.55 3.74
C ARG A 34 -7.17 4.69 4.72
N LYS A 35 -7.13 4.42 6.03
CA LYS A 35 -6.80 5.45 7.04
C LYS A 35 -5.38 6.00 6.87
N TYR A 36 -4.49 5.25 6.24
CA TYR A 36 -3.09 5.60 6.02
C TYR A 36 -2.77 5.94 4.56
N GLU A 37 -3.79 6.08 3.71
CA GLU A 37 -3.63 6.24 2.26
C GLU A 37 -2.76 7.45 1.87
N SER A 38 -2.92 8.59 2.56
CA SER A 38 -2.10 9.79 2.31
C SER A 38 -0.62 9.53 2.59
N HIS A 39 -0.30 8.79 3.65
CA HIS A 39 1.08 8.46 3.99
C HIS A 39 1.66 7.44 3.00
N LEU A 40 0.89 6.41 2.64
CA LEU A 40 1.27 5.41 1.65
C LEU A 40 1.51 6.04 0.27
N SER A 41 0.69 7.01 -0.13
CA SER A 41 0.84 7.78 -1.36
C SER A 41 2.12 8.63 -1.34
N TRP A 42 2.38 9.32 -0.24
CA TRP A 42 3.63 10.09 -0.08
C TRP A 42 4.86 9.18 -0.15
N MET A 43 4.81 8.00 0.48
CA MET A 43 5.89 7.01 0.41
C MET A 43 6.04 6.40 -0.99
N ALA A 44 4.94 6.18 -1.72
CA ALA A 44 4.98 5.66 -3.09
C ALA A 44 5.63 6.64 -4.08
N LEU A 45 5.45 7.94 -3.85
CA LEU A 45 6.08 9.02 -4.62
C LEU A 45 7.55 9.27 -4.22
N SER A 46 8.00 8.70 -3.10
CA SER A 46 9.38 8.81 -2.64
C SER A 46 10.30 7.89 -3.47
N ARG A 47 11.60 8.23 -3.60
CA ARG A 47 12.62 7.41 -4.32
C ARG A 47 13.00 6.11 -3.60
N LEU A 48 12.07 5.49 -2.87
CA LEU A 48 12.27 4.23 -2.17
C LEU A 48 12.10 3.06 -3.15
N GLU A 49 12.87 1.98 -2.97
CA GLU A 49 12.77 0.76 -3.80
C GLU A 49 11.40 0.08 -3.70
N CYS A 50 10.68 0.29 -2.60
CA CYS A 50 9.34 -0.24 -2.39
C CYS A 50 8.21 0.59 -3.04
N SER A 51 8.54 1.69 -3.75
CA SER A 51 7.56 2.57 -4.43
C SER A 51 6.63 1.80 -5.36
N ALA A 52 7.16 0.86 -6.14
CA ALA A 52 6.36 0.04 -7.05
C ALA A 52 5.35 -0.85 -6.31
N ALA A 53 5.74 -1.46 -5.18
CA ALA A 53 4.86 -2.30 -4.37
C ALA A 53 3.76 -1.45 -3.70
N LEU A 54 4.09 -0.24 -3.25
CA LEU A 54 3.13 0.72 -2.69
C LEU A 54 2.16 1.25 -3.75
N ALA A 55 2.61 1.52 -4.98
CA ALA A 55 1.74 1.90 -6.07
C ALA A 55 0.72 0.80 -6.41
N GLN A 56 1.17 -0.47 -6.45
CA GLN A 56 0.28 -1.62 -6.61
C GLN A 56 -0.74 -1.73 -5.48
N LEU A 57 -0.30 -1.56 -4.23
CA LEU A 57 -1.17 -1.53 -3.06
C LEU A 57 -2.26 -0.45 -3.19
N LEU A 58 -1.88 0.80 -3.51
CA LEU A 58 -2.82 1.90 -3.66
C LEU A 58 -3.82 1.64 -4.79
N ASN A 59 -3.36 1.06 -5.90
CA ASN A 59 -4.25 0.66 -6.99
C ASN A 59 -5.27 -0.41 -6.55
N GLU A 60 -4.85 -1.43 -5.79
CA GLU A 60 -5.77 -2.45 -5.24
C GLU A 60 -6.80 -1.81 -4.30
N LEU A 61 -6.40 -0.86 -3.45
CA LEU A 61 -7.31 -0.12 -2.58
C LEU A 61 -8.38 0.66 -3.36
N GLN A 62 -7.97 1.27 -4.48
CA GLN A 62 -8.86 2.05 -5.35
C GLN A 62 -9.80 1.17 -6.17
N GLN A 63 -9.31 0.08 -6.77
CA GLN A 63 -10.15 -0.87 -7.52
C GLN A 63 -11.27 -1.44 -6.65
N HIS A 64 -10.96 -1.76 -5.40
CA HIS A 64 -11.96 -2.22 -4.43
C HIS A 64 -12.83 -1.12 -3.84
N ALA A 65 -12.46 0.16 -3.96
CA ALA A 65 -13.34 1.28 -3.60
C ALA A 65 -14.40 1.50 -4.69
N VAL A 66 -14.00 1.47 -5.96
CA VAL A 66 -14.91 1.64 -7.11
C VAL A 66 -15.97 0.54 -7.16
N ALA A 67 -15.58 -0.71 -6.88
CA ALA A 67 -16.50 -1.84 -6.84
C ALA A 67 -17.61 -1.69 -5.76
N THR A 68 -17.31 -1.06 -4.62
CA THR A 68 -18.32 -0.84 -3.58
C THR A 68 -19.30 0.29 -3.90
N SER A 69 -18.91 1.23 -4.76
CA SER A 69 -19.81 2.32 -5.20
C SER A 69 -20.79 1.90 -6.31
N SER A 70 -20.46 0.89 -7.12
CA SER A 70 -21.30 0.44 -8.23
C SER A 70 -22.49 -0.45 -7.82
N GLU A 71 -22.57 -0.92 -6.58
CA GLU A 71 -23.70 -1.73 -6.09
C GLU A 71 -24.85 -0.88 -5.49
N THR A 72 -24.75 0.46 -5.53
CA THR A 72 -25.73 1.37 -4.92
C THR A 72 -26.46 2.29 -5.91
N SER A 73 -26.51 1.95 -7.21
CA SER A 73 -27.28 2.68 -8.22
C SER A 73 -28.26 1.78 -8.97
#